data_AF-A0A453R601-F1
#
_entry.id   AF-A0A453R601-F1
#
_cell.length_a   1.000
_cell.length_b   1.000
_cell.length_c   1.000
_cell.angle_alpha   90.00
_cell.angle_beta   90.00
_cell.angle_gamma   90.00
#
_symmetry.space_group_name_H-M   'P 1'
#
loop_
_entity.id
_entity.type
_entity.pdbx_description
1 polymer ?
#
loop_
_entity_poly.entity_id
_entity_poly.type
_entity_poly.pdbx_seq_one_letter_code
_entity_poly.pdbx_strand_id
1 'polypeptide(L)'
;MVGDIRLWDVRASSTVPVWGVREKDDCFADVAASDSLSALFKVGAASGEVFMADLRRLSGDGTSVDPWVCIGDGQRAGAATASRRKDGNGCRIECYRSWVFVARGAYAEVWTQVEITSEPGEKKVMRRNWVGNGPSMVTADGEEMDKIVSWAFGGGRMALARVDKRSVEVWDSASGTISGE
;
A
#
# COMPACT_ATOMS: atom_id res chain seq x y z
N MET A 1 8.66 17.18 7.71
CA MET A 1 7.35 17.49 7.07
C MET A 1 6.30 16.93 8.01
N VAL A 2 5.15 17.59 8.17
CA VAL A 2 4.10 17.11 9.06
C VAL A 2 2.85 16.84 8.24
N GLY A 3 2.33 15.63 8.32
CA GLY A 3 1.09 15.23 7.67
C GLY A 3 -0.03 15.10 8.69
N ASP A 4 -1.26 15.32 8.24
CA ASP A 4 -2.46 15.14 9.05
C ASP A 4 -3.44 14.27 8.27
N ILE A 5 -3.92 13.19 8.89
CA ILE A 5 -5.05 12.39 8.39
C ILE A 5 -6.19 12.57 9.37
N ARG A 6 -7.40 12.73 8.83
CA ARG A 6 -8.62 12.84 9.59
C ARG A 6 -9.66 11.89 9.03
N LEU A 7 -10.48 11.36 9.92
CA LEU A 7 -11.62 10.51 9.60
C LEU A 7 -12.89 11.25 9.99
N TRP A 8 -13.86 11.27 9.09
CA TRP A 8 -15.19 11.82 9.32
C TRP A 8 -16.22 10.70 9.25
N ASP A 9 -17.14 10.66 10.22
CA ASP A 9 -18.38 9.88 10.09
C ASP A 9 -19.49 10.86 9.73
N VAL A 10 -19.91 10.85 8.47
CA VAL A 10 -20.96 11.75 7.94
C VAL A 10 -22.31 11.59 8.65
N ARG A 11 -22.53 10.47 9.37
CA ARG A 11 -23.74 10.24 10.17
C ARG A 11 -23.65 10.91 11.54
N ALA A 12 -22.44 11.08 12.07
CA ALA A 12 -22.19 11.72 13.36
C ALA A 12 -21.99 13.24 13.20
N SER A 13 -21.16 13.65 12.24
CA SER A 13 -20.91 15.06 11.91
C SER A 13 -20.28 15.17 10.52
N SER A 14 -20.77 16.13 9.73
CA SER A 14 -20.14 16.50 8.45
C SER A 14 -18.99 17.51 8.61
N THR A 15 -18.80 18.08 9.81
CA THR A 15 -17.86 19.19 10.05
C THR A 15 -16.77 18.86 11.06
N VAL A 16 -17.02 17.94 11.99
CA VAL A 16 -16.06 17.55 13.03
C VAL A 16 -15.53 16.16 12.72
N PRO A 17 -14.20 15.97 12.62
CA PRO A 17 -13.62 14.64 12.45
C PRO A 17 -13.84 13.80 13.71
N VAL A 18 -14.17 12.52 13.53
CA VAL A 18 -14.31 11.56 14.63
C VAL A 18 -12.97 11.01 15.10
N TRP A 19 -11.93 11.17 14.28
CA TRP A 19 -10.57 10.78 14.61
C TRP A 19 -9.56 11.56 13.75
N GLY A 20 -8.34 11.70 14.23
CA GLY A 20 -7.23 12.21 13.43
C GLY A 20 -5.86 11.87 14.02
N VAL A 21 -4.86 11.83 13.14
CA VAL A 21 -3.46 11.59 13.52
C VAL A 21 -2.55 12.56 12.80
N ARG A 22 -1.59 13.07 13.55
CA ARG A 22 -0.52 13.93 13.02
C ARG A 22 0.79 13.16 13.01
N GLU A 23 1.32 12.93 11.82
CA GLU A 23 2.56 12.20 11.60
C GLU A 23 3.70 13.16 11.34
N LYS A 24 4.83 12.98 12.02
CA LYS A 24 6.01 13.86 11.93
C LYS A 24 7.26 13.16 11.43
N ASP A 25 7.34 11.84 11.61
CA ASP A 25 8.56 11.09 11.38
C ASP A 25 8.63 10.67 9.92
N ASP A 26 7.82 9.68 9.54
CA ASP A 26 7.69 9.26 8.15
C ASP A 26 6.27 9.53 7.65
N CYS A 27 6.09 10.78 7.19
CA CYS A 27 4.85 11.34 6.68
C CYS A 27 4.29 10.54 5.48
N PHE A 28 3.18 10.98 4.92
CA PHE A 28 2.47 10.27 3.86
C PHE A 28 2.96 10.67 2.47
N ALA A 29 3.48 9.72 1.69
CA ALA A 29 3.59 9.86 0.23
C ALA A 29 2.23 9.63 -0.44
N ASP A 30 1.52 8.62 0.02
CA ASP A 30 0.16 8.28 -0.40
C ASP A 30 -0.54 7.42 0.67
N VAL A 31 -1.86 7.35 0.64
CA VAL A 31 -2.71 6.66 1.64
C VAL A 31 -3.88 5.95 1.01
N ALA A 32 -4.26 4.80 1.56
CA ALA A 32 -5.45 4.06 1.14
C ALA A 32 -6.15 3.41 2.34
N ALA A 33 -7.47 3.24 2.24
CA ALA A 33 -8.27 2.52 3.22
C ALA A 33 -8.80 1.22 2.61
N SER A 34 -8.83 0.14 3.39
CA SER A 34 -9.45 -1.12 3.01
C SER A 34 -10.56 -1.47 3.98
N ASP A 35 -11.76 -1.63 3.45
CA ASP A 35 -12.92 -2.15 4.16
C ASP A 35 -12.73 -3.64 4.51
N SER A 36 -12.30 -4.44 3.54
CA SER A 36 -12.13 -5.89 3.68
C SER A 36 -11.05 -6.27 4.68
N LEU A 37 -9.98 -5.48 4.78
CA LEU A 37 -8.93 -5.65 5.78
C LEU A 37 -9.19 -4.85 7.06
N SER A 38 -10.22 -4.00 7.08
CA SER A 38 -10.51 -3.07 8.18
C SER A 38 -9.27 -2.29 8.63
N ALA A 39 -8.55 -1.72 7.67
CA ALA A 39 -7.25 -1.09 7.92
C ALA A 39 -6.99 0.12 7.02
N LEU A 40 -6.16 1.04 7.52
CA LEU A 40 -5.53 2.09 6.73
C LEU A 40 -4.12 1.65 6.35
N PHE A 41 -3.69 2.07 5.18
CA PHE A 41 -2.33 1.89 4.70
C PHE A 41 -1.75 3.24 4.29
N LYS A 42 -0.44 3.41 4.52
CA LYS A 42 0.34 4.53 4.00
C LYS A 42 1.61 4.04 3.35
N VAL A 43 2.11 4.81 2.39
CA VAL A 43 3.53 4.78 1.99
C VAL A 43 4.24 5.93 2.69
N GLY A 44 5.35 5.63 3.35
CA GLY A 44 6.20 6.62 3.99
C GLY A 44 6.86 7.55 2.96
N ALA A 45 6.75 8.85 3.15
CA ALA A 45 7.33 9.85 2.26
C ALA A 45 8.86 9.82 2.24
N ALA A 46 9.49 9.56 3.39
CA ALA A 46 10.93 9.48 3.53
C ALA A 46 11.43 8.08 3.16
N SER A 47 10.80 7.02 3.69
CA SER A 47 11.30 5.64 3.54
C SER A 47 10.84 4.92 2.28
N GLY A 48 9.69 5.29 1.71
CA GLY A 48 9.01 4.51 0.68
C GLY A 48 8.41 3.18 1.17
N GLU A 49 8.48 2.90 2.49
CA GLU A 49 7.97 1.67 3.09
C GLU A 49 6.47 1.75 3.40
N VAL A 50 5.84 0.59 3.50
CA VAL A 50 4.39 0.46 3.71
C VAL A 50 4.10 0.28 5.19
N PHE A 51 3.13 1.02 5.69
CA PHE A 51 2.64 0.92 7.05
C PHE A 51 1.15 0.62 7.04
N MET A 52 0.70 -0.08 8.08
CA MET A 52 -0.70 -0.46 8.30
C MET A 52 -1.16 0.05 9.66
N ALA A 53 -2.39 0.54 9.73
CA ALA A 53 -3.09 0.88 10.97
C ALA A 53 -4.44 0.15 11.03
N ASP A 54 -4.73 -0.54 12.12
CA ASP A 54 -6.00 -1.26 12.31
C ASP A 54 -7.13 -0.27 12.65
N LEU A 55 -8.14 -0.17 11.78
CA LEU A 55 -9.25 0.78 11.95
C LEU A 55 -10.04 0.52 13.23
N ARG A 56 -10.05 -0.72 13.72
CA ARG A 56 -10.77 -1.13 14.93
C ARG A 56 -10.04 -0.74 16.22
N ARG A 57 -8.79 -0.31 16.10
CA ARG A 57 -7.90 0.06 17.20
C ARG A 57 -7.52 1.54 17.17
N LEU A 58 -8.18 2.34 16.33
CA LEU A 58 -8.03 3.79 16.36
C LEU A 58 -8.62 4.31 17.67
N SER A 59 -7.75 4.70 18.62
CA SER A 59 -8.23 5.27 19.88
C SER A 59 -8.82 6.66 19.62
N GLY A 60 -10.07 6.86 20.02
CA GLY A 60 -10.77 8.15 19.92
C GLY A 60 -10.61 9.04 21.17
N ASP A 61 -9.91 8.57 22.20
CA ASP A 61 -9.82 9.23 23.52
C ASP A 61 -8.67 10.24 23.64
N GLY A 62 -7.95 10.52 22.55
CA GLY A 62 -6.87 11.51 22.54
C GLY A 62 -5.56 11.04 23.19
N THR A 63 -5.49 9.79 23.69
CA THR A 63 -4.22 9.16 24.07
C THR A 63 -3.52 8.68 22.80
N SER A 64 -2.56 9.49 22.32
CA SER A 64 -1.83 9.27 21.07
C SER A 64 -0.91 8.06 21.15
N VAL A 65 -1.46 6.86 20.96
CA VAL A 65 -0.67 5.71 20.53
C VAL A 65 -0.52 5.82 19.02
N ASP A 66 0.72 5.79 18.53
CA ASP A 66 0.99 5.74 17.10
C ASP A 66 0.32 4.49 16.51
N PRO A 67 -0.67 4.63 15.60
CA PRO A 67 -1.39 3.49 15.06
C PRO A 67 -0.59 2.74 13.98
N TRP A 68 0.52 3.31 13.50
CA TRP A 68 1.24 2.79 12.34
C TRP A 68 2.18 1.65 12.71
N VAL A 69 2.01 0.52 12.02
CA VAL A 69 2.93 -0.61 12.05
C VAL A 69 3.59 -0.73 10.68
N CYS A 70 4.92 -0.64 10.60
CA CYS A 70 5.64 -0.92 9.37
C CYS A 70 5.49 -2.40 9.01
N ILE A 71 4.92 -2.68 7.84
CA ILE A 71 4.79 -4.04 7.30
C ILE A 71 5.88 -4.37 6.26
N GLY A 72 6.65 -3.35 5.86
CA GLY A 72 7.83 -3.47 5.02
C GLY A 72 9.13 -3.69 5.78
N ASP A 73 10.20 -3.07 5.28
CA ASP A 73 11.50 -3.08 5.92
C ASP A 73 11.54 -2.07 7.08
N GLY A 74 11.34 -2.56 8.29
CA GLY A 74 11.39 -1.75 9.51
C GLY A 74 12.74 -1.08 9.77
N GLN A 75 13.86 -1.66 9.30
CA GLN A 75 15.19 -1.03 9.43
C GLN A 75 15.30 0.17 8.49
N ARG A 76 14.81 0.02 7.25
CA ARG A 76 14.76 1.15 6.31
C ARG A 76 13.82 2.25 6.81
N ALA A 77 12.65 1.89 7.32
CA ALA A 77 11.72 2.85 7.93
C ALA A 77 12.38 3.64 9.08
N GLY A 78 13.07 2.94 9.99
CA GLY A 78 13.78 3.57 11.10
C GLY A 78 14.96 4.44 10.68
N ALA A 79 15.72 4.03 9.65
CA ALA A 79 16.84 4.81 9.13
C ALA A 79 16.40 6.04 8.33
N ALA A 80 15.22 5.98 7.71
CA ALA A 80 14.72 7.04 6.85
C ALA A 80 14.45 8.34 7.61
N THR A 81 13.97 8.27 8.85
CA THR A 81 13.67 9.43 9.70
C THR A 81 14.90 10.28 10.03
N ALA A 82 16.09 9.66 10.04
CA ALA A 82 17.38 10.36 10.19
C ALA A 82 17.93 10.91 8.87
N SER A 83 17.40 10.44 7.73
CA SER A 83 17.88 10.78 6.40
C SER A 83 16.96 11.81 5.73
N ARG A 84 17.50 12.76 4.96
CA ARG A 84 16.67 13.66 4.13
C ARG A 84 16.18 13.00 2.83
N ARG A 85 16.08 11.67 2.82
CA ARG A 85 15.61 10.91 1.65
C ARG A 85 14.13 11.15 1.41
N LYS A 86 13.71 10.89 0.17
CA LYS A 86 12.33 11.04 -0.31
C LYS A 86 11.97 9.83 -1.16
N ASP A 87 12.26 8.64 -0.65
CA ASP A 87 12.16 7.40 -1.40
C ASP A 87 10.68 7.04 -1.70
N GLY A 88 9.74 7.61 -0.93
CA GLY A 88 8.31 7.50 -1.19
C GLY A 88 7.78 8.42 -2.31
N ASN A 89 8.57 9.37 -2.82
CA ASN A 89 8.08 10.34 -3.79
C ASN A 89 7.63 9.65 -5.09
N GLY A 90 6.37 9.88 -5.48
CA GLY A 90 5.75 9.25 -6.65
C GLY A 90 5.31 7.80 -6.44
N CYS A 91 5.40 7.27 -5.21
CA CYS A 91 4.73 6.02 -4.87
C CYS A 91 3.21 6.24 -4.84
N ARG A 92 2.45 5.20 -5.22
CA ARG A 92 0.99 5.19 -5.10
C ARG A 92 0.52 3.92 -4.44
N ILE A 93 -0.51 4.02 -3.60
CA ILE A 93 -1.09 2.87 -2.89
C ILE A 93 -2.59 2.79 -3.15
N GLU A 94 -3.07 1.59 -3.45
CA GLU A 94 -4.49 1.34 -3.65
C GLU A 94 -4.90 0.00 -3.06
N CYS A 95 -6.02 -0.01 -2.35
CA CYS A 95 -6.61 -1.23 -1.83
C CYS A 95 -7.68 -1.72 -2.80
N TYR A 96 -7.60 -2.98 -3.20
CA TYR A 96 -8.61 -3.62 -4.03
C TYR A 96 -8.93 -5.01 -3.49
N ARG A 97 -10.17 -5.20 -3.01
CA ARG A 97 -10.55 -6.38 -2.22
C ARG A 97 -9.56 -6.55 -1.05
N SER A 98 -9.11 -7.76 -0.77
CA SER A 98 -8.14 -8.09 0.28
C SER A 98 -6.68 -7.89 -0.12
N TRP A 99 -6.42 -7.17 -1.22
CA TRP A 99 -5.07 -6.88 -1.72
C TRP A 99 -4.74 -5.40 -1.58
N VAL A 100 -3.48 -5.10 -1.30
CA VAL A 100 -2.94 -3.75 -1.25
C VAL A 100 -1.83 -3.63 -2.27
N PHE A 101 -2.05 -2.83 -3.30
CA PHE A 101 -1.09 -2.60 -4.38
C PHE A 101 -0.28 -1.35 -4.07
N VAL A 102 1.03 -1.41 -4.30
CA VAL A 102 1.91 -0.23 -4.22
C VAL A 102 2.74 -0.12 -5.49
N ALA A 103 2.55 0.95 -6.24
CA ALA A 103 3.38 1.28 -7.40
C ALA A 103 4.56 2.14 -6.95
N ARG A 104 5.76 1.81 -7.43
CA ARG A 104 6.98 2.60 -7.23
C ARG A 104 7.72 2.71 -8.56
N GLY A 105 7.59 3.87 -9.20
CA GLY A 105 8.19 4.07 -10.52
C GLY A 105 7.67 3.05 -11.52
N ALA A 106 8.53 2.11 -11.95
CA ALA A 106 8.22 1.12 -12.98
C ALA A 106 7.68 -0.22 -12.47
N TYR A 107 7.66 -0.48 -11.16
CA TYR A 107 7.21 -1.76 -10.62
C TYR A 107 6.07 -1.60 -9.63
N ALA A 108 5.28 -2.66 -9.48
CA ALA A 108 4.20 -2.74 -8.52
C ALA A 108 4.41 -3.95 -7.60
N GLU A 109 4.24 -3.74 -6.30
CA GLU A 109 4.14 -4.81 -5.30
C GLU A 109 2.69 -5.01 -4.87
N VAL A 110 2.40 -6.21 -4.37
CA VAL A 110 1.11 -6.60 -3.85
C VAL A 110 1.28 -7.16 -2.45
N TRP A 111 0.54 -6.62 -1.50
CA TRP A 111 0.49 -7.11 -0.13
C TRP A 111 -0.81 -7.85 0.10
N THR A 112 -0.70 -9.04 0.68
CA THR A 112 -1.84 -9.89 1.03
C THR A 112 -1.73 -10.34 2.46
N GLN A 113 -2.87 -10.47 3.15
CA GLN A 113 -2.90 -11.04 4.49
C GLN A 113 -2.76 -12.56 4.40
N VAL A 114 -1.84 -13.13 5.18
CA VAL A 114 -1.61 -14.57 5.29
C VAL A 114 -1.63 -15.01 6.75
N GLU A 115 -2.14 -16.21 6.99
CA GLU A 115 -2.13 -16.88 8.30
C GLU A 115 -0.84 -17.69 8.44
N ILE A 116 -0.09 -17.49 9.54
CA ILE A 116 1.20 -18.16 9.77
C ILE A 116 1.02 -19.53 10.45
N THR A 117 -0.06 -19.74 11.20
CA THR A 117 -0.28 -20.94 12.02
C THR A 117 -1.75 -21.35 12.02
N SER A 118 -2.03 -22.65 12.00
CA SER A 118 -3.38 -23.24 12.09
C SER A 118 -3.94 -23.35 13.52
N GLU A 119 -3.29 -22.73 14.50
CA GLU A 119 -3.66 -22.79 15.91
C GLU A 119 -4.66 -21.68 16.29
N PRO A 120 -5.60 -21.91 17.23
CA PRO A 120 -6.59 -20.91 17.65
C PRO A 120 -5.91 -19.73 18.35
N GLY A 121 -5.94 -18.56 17.72
CA GLY A 121 -5.24 -17.33 18.17
C GLY A 121 -4.42 -16.64 17.07
N GLU A 122 -4.74 -16.91 15.81
CA GLU A 122 -3.97 -16.63 14.60
C GLU A 122 -3.34 -15.23 14.53
N LYS A 123 -2.01 -15.21 14.43
CA LYS A 123 -1.26 -14.01 14.05
C LYS A 123 -1.28 -13.89 12.53
N LYS A 124 -2.18 -13.05 12.02
CA LYS A 124 -2.22 -12.67 10.61
C LYS A 124 -1.09 -11.69 10.31
N VAL A 125 -0.36 -11.90 9.22
CA VAL A 125 0.68 -10.98 8.75
C VAL A 125 0.45 -10.57 7.32
N MET A 126 1.01 -9.42 6.93
CA MET A 126 1.03 -9.00 5.54
C MET A 126 2.26 -9.60 4.85
N ARG A 127 2.05 -10.26 3.71
CA ARG A 127 3.10 -10.80 2.85
C ARG A 127 3.23 -9.95 1.60
N ARG A 128 4.46 -9.54 1.29
CA ARG A 128 4.81 -8.85 0.03
C ARG A 128 5.01 -9.85 -1.10
N ASN A 129 4.44 -9.53 -2.25
CA ASN A 129 4.68 -10.16 -3.55
C ASN A 129 4.86 -9.06 -4.62
N TRP A 130 5.18 -9.45 -5.85
CA TRP A 130 5.41 -8.53 -6.95
C TRP A 130 4.50 -8.82 -8.13
N VAL A 131 4.14 -7.76 -8.86
CA VAL A 131 3.53 -7.89 -10.19
C VAL A 131 4.67 -8.07 -11.20
N GLY A 132 4.63 -9.14 -11.99
CA GLY A 132 5.66 -9.45 -12.98
C GLY A 132 7.02 -9.82 -12.37
N ASN A 133 8.10 -9.33 -12.97
CA ASN A 133 9.47 -9.79 -12.70
C ASN A 133 10.13 -9.17 -11.46
N GLY A 134 9.35 -8.69 -10.49
CA GLY A 134 9.90 -8.11 -9.26
C GLY A 134 10.37 -6.66 -9.40
N PRO A 135 11.19 -6.14 -8.47
CA PRO A 135 11.64 -4.75 -8.46
C PRO A 135 12.73 -4.46 -9.51
N SER A 136 12.91 -5.33 -10.51
CA SER A 136 13.87 -5.08 -11.58
C SER A 136 13.39 -3.87 -12.39
N MET A 137 14.22 -2.82 -12.43
CA MET A 137 14.00 -1.70 -13.32
C MET A 137 14.41 -2.02 -14.76
N VAL A 138 14.94 -3.22 -15.02
CA VAL A 138 15.49 -3.62 -16.29
C VAL A 138 14.75 -4.86 -16.80
N THR A 139 14.37 -4.85 -18.07
CA THR A 139 13.77 -6.00 -18.77
C THR A 139 14.82 -7.10 -18.97
N ALA A 140 14.38 -8.30 -19.41
CA ALA A 140 15.31 -9.38 -19.75
C ALA A 140 16.33 -8.98 -20.83
N ASP A 141 15.97 -8.01 -21.67
CA ASP A 141 16.78 -7.51 -22.78
C ASP A 141 17.68 -6.32 -22.40
N GLY A 142 17.70 -5.93 -21.13
CA GLY A 142 18.57 -4.85 -20.63
C GLY A 142 17.98 -3.44 -20.74
N GLU A 143 16.72 -3.29 -21.11
CA GLU A 143 16.06 -1.97 -21.23
C GLU A 143 15.41 -1.52 -19.92
N GLU A 144 15.46 -0.22 -19.61
CA GLU A 144 14.74 0.33 -18.46
C GLU A 144 13.22 0.18 -18.65
N MET A 145 12.52 -0.31 -17.62
CA MET A 145 11.07 -0.38 -17.63
C MET A 145 10.45 1.01 -17.47
N ASP A 146 9.44 1.29 -18.29
CA ASP A 146 8.70 2.53 -18.23
C ASP A 146 7.90 2.67 -16.92
N LYS A 147 7.85 3.89 -16.39
CA LYS A 147 7.14 4.22 -15.16
C LYS A 147 5.64 3.98 -15.32
N ILE A 148 5.04 3.42 -14.28
CA ILE A 148 3.59 3.27 -14.11
C ILE A 148 3.00 4.67 -13.90
N VAL A 149 2.06 5.07 -14.74
CA VAL A 149 1.41 6.39 -14.67
C VAL A 149 -0.05 6.31 -14.26
N SER A 150 -0.69 5.14 -14.41
CA SER A 150 -2.06 4.88 -13.99
C SER A 150 -2.32 3.39 -13.87
N TRP A 151 -3.27 3.02 -13.02
CA TRP A 151 -3.85 1.70 -12.98
C TRP A 151 -5.35 1.80 -12.71
N ALA A 152 -6.07 0.72 -12.95
CA ALA A 152 -7.47 0.57 -12.56
C ALA A 152 -7.75 -0.89 -12.27
N PHE A 153 -8.69 -1.13 -11.35
CA PHE A 153 -9.07 -2.47 -10.91
C PHE A 153 -10.52 -2.76 -11.25
N GLY A 154 -10.82 -4.00 -11.64
CA GLY A 154 -12.18 -4.42 -11.95
C GLY A 154 -12.31 -5.93 -12.07
N GLY A 155 -13.34 -6.51 -11.45
CA GLY A 155 -13.49 -7.97 -11.38
C GLY A 155 -12.27 -8.62 -10.72
N GLY A 156 -11.65 -9.57 -11.40
CA GLY A 156 -10.37 -10.19 -11.00
C GLY A 156 -9.14 -9.60 -11.71
N ARG A 157 -9.26 -8.42 -12.32
CA ARG A 157 -8.23 -7.85 -13.19
C ARG A 157 -7.72 -6.50 -12.70
N MET A 158 -6.47 -6.23 -13.05
CA MET A 158 -5.82 -4.93 -12.95
C MET A 158 -5.37 -4.51 -14.35
N ALA A 159 -5.73 -3.31 -14.78
CA ALA A 159 -5.20 -2.68 -15.98
C ALA A 159 -4.16 -1.63 -15.57
N LEU A 160 -3.03 -1.57 -16.26
CA LEU A 160 -1.87 -0.76 -15.91
C LEU A 160 -1.33 -0.04 -17.14
N ALA A 161 -1.17 1.28 -17.03
CA ALA A 161 -0.65 2.14 -18.09
C ALA A 161 0.74 2.68 -17.70
N ARG A 162 1.64 2.74 -18.69
CA ARG A 162 3.00 3.22 -18.52
C ARG A 162 3.28 4.46 -19.36
N VAL A 163 4.24 5.26 -18.92
CA VAL A 163 4.72 6.42 -19.66
C VAL A 163 5.22 5.98 -21.05
N ASP A 164 4.97 6.79 -22.07
CA ASP A 164 5.44 6.60 -23.45
C ASP A 164 5.06 5.28 -24.13
N LYS A 165 4.18 4.47 -23.52
CA LYS A 165 3.58 3.28 -24.13
C LYS A 165 2.18 3.58 -24.67
N ARG A 166 1.91 3.09 -25.89
CA ARG A 166 0.57 3.13 -26.53
C ARG A 166 -0.24 1.87 -26.28
N SER A 167 0.02 1.19 -25.16
CA SER A 167 -0.62 -0.05 -24.76
C SER A 167 -0.94 -0.03 -23.27
N VAL A 168 -1.84 -0.91 -22.85
CA VAL A 168 -2.21 -1.13 -21.45
C VAL A 168 -1.90 -2.59 -21.13
N GLU A 169 -1.20 -2.81 -20.01
CA GLU A 169 -0.93 -4.14 -19.47
C GLU A 169 -2.13 -4.59 -18.64
N VAL A 170 -2.62 -5.80 -18.88
CA VAL A 170 -3.74 -6.37 -18.11
C VAL A 170 -3.23 -7.59 -17.34
N TRP A 171 -3.38 -7.54 -16.02
CA TRP A 171 -3.04 -8.60 -15.09
C TRP A 171 -4.33 -9.24 -14.58
N ASP A 172 -4.43 -10.56 -14.67
CA ASP A 172 -5.57 -11.32 -14.16
C ASP A 172 -5.15 -12.15 -12.94
N SER A 173 -6.02 -12.16 -11.93
CA SER A 173 -5.91 -12.96 -10.72
C SER A 173 -5.96 -14.48 -10.92
N ALA A 174 -6.36 -14.94 -12.12
CA ALA A 174 -6.48 -16.33 -12.54
C ALA A 174 -6.73 -17.33 -11.40
N SER A 175 -7.99 -17.67 -11.14
CA SER A 175 -8.29 -18.99 -10.58
C SER A 175 -7.84 -20.01 -11.63
N GLY A 176 -6.81 -20.79 -11.33
CA GLY A 176 -6.19 -21.74 -12.26
C GLY A 176 -7.16 -22.79 -12.81
N THR A 177 -7.92 -22.42 -13.83
CA THR A 177 -8.60 -23.34 -14.74
C THR A 177 -8.22 -22.89 -16.13
N ILE A 178 -6.99 -23.20 -16.51
CA ILE A 178 -6.64 -23.30 -17.92
C ILE A 178 -7.36 -24.56 -18.39
N SER A 179 -8.58 -24.42 -18.92
CA SER A 179 -9.18 -25.50 -19.70
C SER A 179 -8.31 -25.65 -20.95
N GLY A 180 -7.50 -26.70 -20.97
CA GLY A 180 -6.74 -27.08 -22.15
C GLY A 180 -7.69 -27.45 -23.29
N GLU A 181 -7.38 -26.96 -24.48
CA GLU A 181 -7.76 -27.60 -25.75
C GLU A 181 -6.73 -28.69 -26.09
#